data_AF-A0A660PD19-F1
#
_entry.id   AF-A0A660PD19-F1
#
_cell.length_a   1.000
_cell.length_b   1.000
_cell.length_c   1.000
_cell.angle_alpha   90.00
_cell.angle_beta   90.00
_cell.angle_gamma   90.00
#
_symmetry.space_group_name_H-M   'P 1'
#
loop_
_entity.id
_entity.type
_entity.pdbx_description
1 polymer ?
#
loop_
_entity_poly.entity_id
_entity_poly.type
_entity_poly.pdbx_seq_one_letter_code
_entity_poly.pdbx_strand_id
1 'polypeptide(L)'
;MTWPLAFLGFLAVTAGWVGIPWLSHGFASFAYHGEPYHPHASWLLMGISTVVAVGGIYLAYLMYYKKSISADKLAEKFKPLYNLSLNKWYFDEIYHVIILNPILKFGSLIWKFDANIIDGTVNGIAWLTMLWSDIKMWIDKWIVDGAVNGSGWIVRKIGNGLRFIQNGSVQFYVLFTITTVVLFGLWKFEFTFISDNWPTMTIIFIIGVTVLAILTKMITNKENGDQESKQEN
;
A
#
# COMPACT_ATOMS: atom_id res chain seq x y z
N MET A 1 -12.72 23.81 53.06
CA MET A 1 -11.66 24.82 52.85
C MET A 1 -11.12 25.37 54.17
N THR A 2 -11.96 25.62 55.19
CA THR A 2 -11.53 26.07 56.53
C THR A 2 -10.57 25.11 57.23
N TRP A 3 -10.84 23.82 57.22
CA TRP A 3 -10.01 22.81 57.90
C TRP A 3 -8.56 22.72 57.36
N PRO A 4 -8.31 22.59 56.03
CA PRO A 4 -6.94 22.62 55.50
C PRO A 4 -6.19 23.93 55.80
N LEU A 5 -6.84 25.08 55.67
CA LEU A 5 -6.21 26.38 55.91
C LEU A 5 -5.85 26.57 57.39
N ALA A 6 -6.76 26.22 58.31
CA ALA A 6 -6.51 26.31 59.74
C ALA A 6 -5.38 25.36 60.18
N PHE A 7 -5.36 24.15 59.63
CA PHE A 7 -4.30 23.18 59.91
C PHE A 7 -2.93 23.67 59.39
N LEU A 8 -2.85 24.18 58.16
CA LEU A 8 -1.62 24.77 57.63
C LEU A 8 -1.16 26.00 58.41
N GLY A 9 -2.10 26.87 58.83
CA GLY A 9 -1.79 28.04 59.66
C GLY A 9 -1.23 27.65 61.02
N PHE A 10 -1.83 26.66 61.69
CA PHE A 10 -1.33 26.11 62.94
C PHE A 10 0.10 25.57 62.76
N LEU A 11 0.33 24.74 61.74
CA LEU A 11 1.64 24.19 61.43
C LEU A 11 2.69 25.28 61.13
N ALA A 12 2.34 26.33 60.40
CA ALA A 12 3.26 27.43 60.09
C ALA A 12 3.72 28.18 61.35
N VAL A 13 2.82 28.39 62.32
CA VAL A 13 3.15 29.00 63.61
C VAL A 13 4.03 28.08 64.44
N THR A 14 3.68 26.79 64.55
CA THR A 14 4.43 25.83 65.39
C THR A 14 5.78 25.45 64.79
N ALA A 15 5.91 25.40 63.45
CA ALA A 15 7.15 25.04 62.78
C ALA A 15 8.29 26.03 63.10
N GLY A 16 7.99 27.32 63.22
CA GLY A 16 8.97 28.33 63.61
C GLY A 16 9.58 28.09 65.00
N TRP A 17 8.84 27.47 65.92
CA TRP A 17 9.32 27.17 67.27
C TRP A 17 10.32 26.01 67.33
N VAL A 18 10.32 25.13 66.33
CA VAL A 18 11.24 23.98 66.25
C VAL A 18 12.66 24.41 65.83
N GLY A 19 12.79 25.55 65.14
CA GLY A 19 14.06 26.07 64.60
C GLY A 19 14.74 27.15 65.45
N ILE A 20 14.38 27.22 66.74
CA ILE A 20 14.79 28.31 67.61
C ILE A 20 16.27 28.16 68.05
N PRO A 21 17.09 29.23 68.01
CA PRO A 21 18.54 29.14 68.29
C PRO A 21 18.92 28.69 69.70
N TRP A 22 18.05 28.83 70.71
CA TRP A 22 18.33 28.40 72.08
C TRP A 22 17.98 26.93 72.36
N LEU A 23 17.37 26.22 71.42
CA LEU A 23 17.22 24.76 71.47
C LEU A 23 18.53 24.12 70.97
N SER A 24 19.41 23.77 71.91
CA SER A 24 20.73 23.19 71.64
C SER A 24 20.72 21.88 70.83
N HIS A 25 19.60 21.17 70.82
CA HIS A 25 19.39 19.91 70.08
C HIS A 25 18.01 19.88 69.38
N GLY A 26 17.65 20.95 68.67
CA GLY A 26 16.42 20.99 67.88
C GLY A 26 16.44 20.01 66.68
N PHE A 27 15.30 19.77 66.05
CA PHE A 27 15.18 18.89 64.86
C PHE A 27 16.18 19.26 63.74
N ALA A 28 16.59 20.52 63.63
CA ALA A 28 17.61 20.97 62.69
C ALA A 28 18.98 20.31 62.90
N SER A 29 19.39 20.03 64.14
CA SER A 29 20.65 19.32 64.42
C SER A 29 20.57 17.82 64.12
N PHE A 30 19.35 17.26 64.05
CA PHE A 30 19.12 15.88 63.58
C PHE A 30 19.08 15.79 62.05
N ALA A 31 18.55 16.81 61.37
CA ALA A 31 18.46 16.84 59.90
C ALA A 31 19.81 17.08 59.20
N TYR A 32 20.71 17.86 59.80
CA TYR A 32 22.03 18.17 59.23
C TYR A 32 23.15 17.37 59.91
N HIS A 33 23.78 16.46 59.17
CA HIS A 33 24.89 15.62 59.65
C HIS A 33 26.27 16.20 59.26
N GLY A 34 26.64 17.34 59.85
CA GLY A 34 27.98 17.95 59.72
C GLY A 34 28.15 19.12 60.69
N GLU A 35 29.38 19.44 61.08
CA GLU A 35 29.72 20.61 61.94
C GLU A 35 29.10 21.88 61.33
N PRO A 36 27.99 22.40 61.87
CA PRO A 36 27.34 23.53 61.26
C PRO A 36 28.17 24.78 61.56
N TYR A 37 28.72 25.38 60.51
CA TYR A 37 29.36 26.69 60.58
C TYR A 37 28.28 27.71 60.96
N HIS A 38 28.11 27.95 62.26
CA HIS A 38 27.26 29.01 62.80
C HIS A 38 28.16 30.19 63.15
N PRO A 39 28.27 31.23 62.30
CA PRO A 39 28.75 32.52 62.76
C PRO A 39 27.90 32.93 63.96
N HIS A 40 28.53 33.48 65.01
CA HIS A 40 27.80 33.99 66.18
C HIS A 40 26.61 34.84 65.73
N ALA A 41 25.42 34.54 66.26
CA ALA A 41 24.20 35.24 65.92
C ALA A 41 24.39 36.74 66.16
N SER A 42 24.46 37.50 65.07
CA SER A 42 24.58 38.95 65.15
C SER A 42 23.20 39.52 65.41
N TRP A 43 22.91 39.75 66.68
CA TRP A 43 21.68 40.39 67.15
C TRP A 43 21.34 41.66 66.38
N LEU A 44 22.37 42.42 65.99
CA LEU A 44 22.25 43.61 65.15
C LEU A 44 21.70 43.28 63.75
N LEU A 45 22.17 42.23 63.09
CA LEU A 45 21.69 41.83 61.76
C LEU A 45 20.25 41.31 61.81
N MET A 46 19.92 40.53 62.85
CA MET A 46 18.55 40.05 63.10
C MET A 46 17.58 41.22 63.34
N GLY A 47 18.00 42.20 64.16
CA GLY A 47 17.22 43.42 64.43
C GLY A 47 17.00 44.23 63.16
N ILE A 48 18.06 44.50 62.39
CA ILE A 48 17.96 45.23 61.11
C ILE A 48 17.03 44.51 60.13
N SER A 49 17.19 43.18 59.97
CA SER A 49 16.33 42.39 59.08
C SER A 49 14.85 42.48 59.47
N THR A 50 14.54 42.40 60.77
CA THR A 50 13.18 42.53 61.29
C THR A 50 12.61 43.92 61.03
N VAL A 51 13.40 44.97 61.26
CA VAL A 51 12.98 46.36 60.99
C VAL A 51 12.73 46.58 59.50
N VAL A 52 13.57 46.05 58.62
CA VAL A 52 13.38 46.14 57.16
C VAL A 52 12.13 45.39 56.73
N ALA A 53 11.88 44.19 57.25
CA ALA A 53 10.68 43.41 56.92
C ALA A 53 9.39 44.13 57.37
N VAL A 54 9.33 44.59 58.61
CA VAL A 54 8.18 45.36 59.14
C VAL A 54 8.04 46.68 58.38
N GLY A 55 9.14 47.35 58.05
CA GLY A 55 9.15 48.56 57.24
C GLY A 55 8.59 48.34 55.84
N GLY A 56 8.93 47.22 55.18
CA GLY A 56 8.39 46.84 53.88
C GLY A 56 6.89 46.59 53.92
N ILE A 57 6.40 45.85 54.94
CA ILE A 57 4.96 45.61 55.16
C ILE A 57 4.23 46.93 55.43
N TYR A 58 4.82 47.80 56.24
CA TYR A 58 4.24 49.10 56.55
C TYR A 58 4.18 50.01 55.32
N LEU A 59 5.21 50.01 54.47
CA LEU A 59 5.21 50.75 53.21
C LEU A 59 4.13 50.22 52.25
N ALA A 60 3.96 48.90 52.16
CA ALA A 60 2.88 48.28 51.41
C ALA A 60 1.49 48.67 51.97
N TYR A 61 1.32 48.70 53.30
CA TYR A 61 0.09 49.18 53.94
C TYR A 61 -0.22 50.64 53.59
N LEU A 62 0.80 51.52 53.60
CA LEU A 62 0.64 52.92 53.22
C LEU A 62 0.28 53.12 51.73
N MET A 63 0.82 52.28 50.84
CA MET A 63 0.55 52.32 49.41
C MET A 63 -0.82 51.75 49.04
N TYR A 64 -1.14 50.54 49.50
CA TYR A 64 -2.31 49.79 49.04
C TYR A 64 -3.56 49.98 49.90
N TYR A 65 -3.42 50.05 51.23
CA TYR A 65 -4.57 50.21 52.13
C TYR A 65 -4.87 51.68 52.41
N LYS A 66 -3.89 52.44 52.94
CA LYS A 66 -4.08 53.85 53.31
C LYS A 66 -4.08 54.79 52.08
N LYS A 67 -3.51 54.35 50.95
CA LYS A 67 -3.38 55.11 49.70
C LYS A 67 -2.72 56.50 49.87
N SER A 68 -1.88 56.66 50.90
CA SER A 68 -1.16 57.91 51.15
C SER A 68 0.01 58.11 50.18
N ILE A 69 0.51 57.02 49.60
CA ILE A 69 1.56 57.00 48.58
C ILE A 69 0.94 56.38 47.33
N SER A 70 0.88 57.14 46.24
CA SER A 70 0.33 56.64 44.98
C SER A 70 1.31 55.70 44.30
N ALA A 71 0.97 54.42 44.23
CA ALA A 71 1.75 53.42 43.49
C ALA A 71 1.87 53.78 42.00
N ASP A 72 0.82 54.35 41.41
CA ASP A 72 0.78 54.69 39.98
C ASP A 72 1.82 55.75 39.60
N LYS A 73 1.94 56.84 40.39
CA LYS A 73 2.97 57.87 40.15
C LYS A 73 4.39 57.32 40.31
N LEU A 74 4.56 56.32 41.18
CA LEU A 74 5.86 55.66 41.36
C LEU A 74 6.18 54.77 40.16
N ALA A 75 5.18 54.04 39.65
CA ALA A 75 5.29 53.23 38.44
C ALA A 75 5.56 54.09 37.19
N GLU A 76 4.95 55.26 37.08
CA GLU A 76 5.24 56.23 36.00
C GLU A 76 6.68 56.72 36.07
N LYS A 77 7.19 57.01 37.27
CA LYS A 77 8.58 57.47 37.46
C LYS A 77 9.61 56.39 37.13
N PHE A 78 9.30 55.13 37.45
CA PHE A 78 10.17 53.97 37.20
C PHE A 78 9.64 53.04 36.10
N LYS A 79 9.04 53.63 35.06
CA LYS A 79 8.39 52.88 33.97
C LYS A 79 9.24 51.76 33.35
N PRO A 80 10.57 51.92 33.13
CA PRO A 80 11.40 50.83 32.59
C PRO A 80 11.46 49.61 33.53
N LEU A 81 11.70 49.83 34.82
CA LEU A 81 11.75 48.76 35.83
C LEU A 81 10.37 48.14 36.08
N TYR A 82 9.34 48.98 36.07
CA TYR A 82 7.95 48.53 36.18
C TYR A 82 7.59 47.61 35.01
N ASN A 83 7.92 47.99 33.78
CA ASN A 83 7.65 47.17 32.59
C ASN A 83 8.44 45.86 32.59
N LEU A 84 9.68 45.84 33.09
CA LEU A 84 10.43 44.59 33.27
C LEU A 84 9.72 43.66 34.24
N SER A 85 9.34 44.14 35.43
CA SER A 85 8.62 43.34 36.42
C SER A 85 7.24 42.89 35.92
N LEU A 86 6.49 43.79 35.26
CA LEU A 86 5.16 43.55 34.71
C LEU A 86 5.17 42.45 33.64
N ASN A 87 6.16 42.47 32.74
CA ASN A 87 6.33 41.45 31.70
C ASN A 87 7.17 40.26 32.18
N LYS A 88 7.23 40.00 33.50
CA LYS A 88 7.96 38.86 34.10
C LYS A 88 9.40 38.72 33.58
N TRP A 89 10.10 39.84 33.43
CA TRP A 89 11.45 39.95 32.89
C TRP A 89 11.61 39.51 31.42
N TYR A 90 10.52 39.46 30.66
CA TYR A 90 10.48 39.02 29.26
C TYR A 90 10.98 37.59 29.02
N PHE A 91 11.10 36.76 30.07
CA PHE A 91 11.59 35.39 29.92
C PHE A 91 10.64 34.55 29.07
N ASP A 92 9.33 34.74 29.24
CA ASP A 92 8.31 34.01 28.49
C ASP A 92 8.40 34.32 26.99
N GLU A 93 8.54 35.59 26.62
CA GLU A 93 8.66 36.05 25.24
C GLU A 93 9.98 35.61 24.59
N ILE A 94 11.09 35.73 25.32
CA ILE A 94 12.40 35.27 24.86
C ILE A 94 12.36 33.77 24.61
N TYR A 95 11.80 32.99 25.54
CA TYR A 95 11.65 31.54 25.37
C TYR A 95 10.77 31.21 24.15
N HIS A 96 9.66 31.92 23.99
CA HIS A 96 8.75 31.72 22.88
C HIS A 96 9.42 32.03 21.52
N VAL A 97 10.21 33.09 21.43
CA VAL A 97 10.86 33.52 20.19
C VAL A 97 12.08 32.67 19.87
N ILE A 98 12.93 32.38 20.87
CA ILE A 98 14.22 31.70 20.66
C ILE A 98 14.05 30.18 20.59
N ILE A 99 13.20 29.60 21.44
CA ILE A 99 13.08 28.14 21.55
C ILE A 99 11.83 27.66 20.84
N LEU A 100 10.67 28.21 21.19
CA LEU A 100 9.39 27.63 20.78
C LEU A 100 9.09 27.82 19.28
N ASN A 101 9.23 29.05 18.77
CA ASN A 101 8.96 29.37 17.36
C ASN A 101 9.83 28.58 16.36
N PRO A 102 11.16 28.45 16.55
CA PRO A 102 12.00 27.66 15.65
C PRO A 102 11.62 26.18 15.67
N ILE A 103 11.33 25.62 16.84
CA ILE A 103 10.91 24.21 16.98
C ILE A 103 9.60 23.97 16.23
N LEU A 104 8.60 24.85 16.40
CA LEU A 104 7.32 24.73 15.70
C LEU A 104 7.48 24.86 14.18
N LYS A 105 8.30 25.82 13.71
CA LYS A 105 8.59 25.98 12.27
C LYS A 105 9.30 24.75 11.70
N PHE A 106 10.25 24.20 12.45
CA PHE A 106 10.96 22.99 12.06
C PHE A 106 10.03 21.77 11.98
N GLY A 107 9.15 21.61 12.98
CA GLY A 107 8.11 20.56 12.94
C GLY A 107 7.18 20.70 11.74
N SER A 108 6.75 21.93 11.42
CA SER A 108 5.94 22.19 10.22
C SER A 108 6.68 21.85 8.92
N LEU A 109 8.00 22.07 8.87
CA LEU A 109 8.83 21.71 7.71
C LEU A 109 8.90 20.19 7.51
N ILE A 110 9.06 19.43 8.60
CA ILE A 110 9.03 17.95 8.55
C ILE A 110 7.65 17.47 8.08
N TRP A 111 6.56 18.04 8.60
CA TRP A 111 5.22 17.66 8.16
C TRP A 111 4.99 17.93 6.67
N LYS A 112 5.45 19.08 6.15
CA LYS A 112 5.36 19.39 4.71
C LYS A 112 6.19 18.43 3.87
N PHE A 113 7.33 17.96 4.37
CA PHE A 113 8.14 16.97 3.69
C PHE A 113 7.39 15.64 3.57
N ASP A 114 6.84 15.15 4.67
CA ASP A 114 6.06 13.89 4.70
C ASP A 114 4.82 13.97 3.77
N ALA A 115 3.98 14.98 3.95
CA ALA A 115 2.74 15.13 3.20
C ALA A 115 2.93 15.35 1.68
N ASN A 116 4.05 15.96 1.26
CA ASN A 116 4.27 16.22 -0.16
C ASN A 116 5.15 15.16 -0.83
N ILE A 117 6.21 14.72 -0.16
CA ILE A 117 7.21 13.84 -0.78
C ILE A 117 6.87 12.39 -0.48
N ILE A 118 6.61 12.04 0.78
CA ILE A 118 6.36 10.64 1.16
C ILE A 118 5.00 10.21 0.63
N ASP A 119 3.94 10.93 0.97
CA ASP A 119 2.59 10.63 0.46
C ASP A 119 2.52 10.74 -1.07
N GLY A 120 3.20 11.72 -1.66
CA GLY A 120 3.31 11.86 -3.11
C GLY A 120 3.95 10.63 -3.77
N THR A 121 5.02 10.10 -3.18
CA THR A 121 5.71 8.91 -3.68
C THR A 121 4.83 7.67 -3.55
N VAL A 122 4.17 7.48 -2.40
CA VAL A 122 3.27 6.34 -2.17
C VAL A 122 2.10 6.36 -3.15
N ASN A 123 1.46 7.52 -3.33
CA ASN A 123 0.37 7.68 -4.30
C ASN A 123 0.84 7.45 -5.75
N GLY A 124 2.07 7.87 -6.09
CA GLY A 124 2.69 7.59 -7.38
C GLY A 124 2.90 6.10 -7.63
N ILE A 125 3.39 5.35 -6.62
CA ILE A 125 3.55 3.90 -6.69
C ILE A 125 2.19 3.20 -6.82
N ALA A 126 1.19 3.66 -6.06
CA ALA A 126 -0.17 3.13 -6.15
C ALA A 126 -0.74 3.31 -7.57
N TRP A 127 -0.59 4.50 -8.15
CA TRP A 127 -1.01 4.78 -9.53
C TRP A 127 -0.31 3.87 -10.55
N LEU A 128 1.02 3.69 -10.44
CA LEU A 128 1.76 2.77 -11.30
C LEU A 128 1.24 1.33 -11.17
N THR A 129 0.93 0.89 -9.96
CA THR A 129 0.41 -0.47 -9.71
C THR A 129 -0.97 -0.65 -10.33
N MET A 130 -1.85 0.34 -10.21
CA MET A 130 -3.17 0.32 -10.87
C MET A 130 -3.03 0.27 -12.39
N LEU A 131 -2.13 1.06 -12.97
CA LEU A 131 -1.85 1.04 -14.40
C LEU A 131 -1.35 -0.35 -14.87
N TRP A 132 -0.45 -0.98 -14.11
CA TRP A 132 -0.01 -2.35 -14.39
C TRP A 132 -1.15 -3.36 -14.34
N SER A 133 -2.06 -3.20 -13.37
CA SER A 133 -3.26 -4.04 -13.25
C SER A 133 -4.19 -3.88 -14.45
N ASP A 134 -4.40 -2.66 -14.93
CA ASP A 134 -5.24 -2.38 -16.09
C ASP A 134 -4.66 -2.97 -17.38
N ILE A 135 -3.34 -2.85 -17.58
CA ILE A 135 -2.64 -3.48 -18.71
C ILE A 135 -2.83 -5.00 -18.65
N LYS A 136 -2.60 -5.61 -17.49
CA LYS A 136 -2.77 -7.06 -17.31
C LYS A 136 -4.21 -7.47 -17.64
N MET A 137 -5.20 -6.73 -17.15
CA MET A 137 -6.61 -7.01 -17.40
C MET A 137 -6.97 -6.90 -18.89
N TRP A 138 -6.39 -5.93 -19.60
CA TRP A 138 -6.57 -5.78 -21.05
C TRP A 138 -5.99 -6.98 -21.80
N ILE A 139 -4.76 -7.39 -21.46
CA ILE A 139 -4.11 -8.57 -22.07
C ILE A 139 -4.95 -9.82 -21.84
N ASP A 140 -5.39 -10.06 -20.61
CA ASP A 140 -6.17 -11.25 -20.25
C ASP A 140 -7.49 -11.31 -21.05
N LYS A 141 -8.26 -10.22 -21.06
CA LYS A 141 -9.57 -10.16 -21.74
C LYS A 141 -9.48 -10.23 -23.27
N TRP A 142 -8.47 -9.62 -23.88
CA TRP A 142 -8.39 -9.54 -25.34
C TRP A 142 -7.54 -10.65 -25.95
N ILE A 143 -6.42 -11.00 -25.33
CA ILE A 143 -5.48 -11.97 -25.88
C ILE A 143 -5.80 -13.36 -25.34
N VAL A 144 -5.83 -13.54 -24.02
CA VAL A 144 -5.99 -14.87 -23.41
C VAL A 144 -7.42 -15.38 -23.62
N ASP A 145 -8.41 -14.64 -23.16
CA ASP A 145 -9.82 -14.98 -23.34
C ASP A 145 -10.19 -15.00 -24.82
N GLY A 146 -9.63 -14.11 -25.64
CA GLY A 146 -9.82 -14.11 -27.09
C GLY A 146 -9.33 -15.42 -27.73
N ALA A 147 -8.13 -15.87 -27.37
CA ALA A 147 -7.57 -17.12 -27.86
C ALA A 147 -8.37 -18.34 -27.37
N VAL A 148 -8.72 -18.39 -26.08
CA VAL A 148 -9.47 -19.50 -25.48
C VAL A 148 -10.88 -19.57 -26.06
N ASN A 149 -11.63 -18.46 -26.09
CA ASN A 149 -12.97 -18.42 -26.67
C ASN A 149 -12.96 -18.70 -28.18
N GLY A 150 -11.94 -18.21 -28.90
CA GLY A 150 -11.74 -18.53 -30.31
C GLY A 150 -11.53 -20.03 -30.53
N SER A 151 -10.68 -20.66 -29.72
CA SER A 151 -10.46 -22.11 -29.79
C SER A 151 -11.76 -22.90 -29.52
N GLY A 152 -12.52 -22.50 -28.50
CA GLY A 152 -13.82 -23.09 -28.19
C GLY A 152 -14.85 -22.90 -29.30
N TRP A 153 -14.85 -21.74 -29.95
CA TRP A 153 -15.71 -21.47 -31.10
C TRP A 153 -15.40 -22.40 -32.28
N ILE A 154 -14.11 -22.62 -32.59
CA ILE A 154 -13.68 -23.55 -33.65
C ILE A 154 -14.16 -24.97 -33.34
N VAL A 155 -13.90 -25.46 -32.13
CA VAL A 155 -14.32 -26.81 -31.71
C VAL A 155 -15.84 -26.97 -31.81
N ARG A 156 -16.61 -25.98 -31.35
CA ARG A 156 -18.07 -25.99 -31.43
C ARG A 156 -18.57 -25.95 -32.88
N LYS A 157 -17.94 -25.18 -33.76
CA LYS A 157 -18.27 -25.15 -35.18
C LYS A 157 -18.06 -26.50 -35.86
N ILE A 158 -16.94 -27.17 -35.56
CA ILE A 158 -16.65 -28.51 -36.07
C ILE A 158 -17.67 -29.52 -35.53
N GLY A 159 -17.93 -29.51 -34.22
CA GLY A 159 -18.91 -30.42 -33.61
C GLY A 159 -20.32 -30.24 -34.18
N ASN A 160 -20.76 -28.99 -34.38
CA ASN A 160 -22.04 -28.70 -35.04
C ASN A 160 -22.06 -29.14 -36.51
N GLY A 161 -20.94 -29.03 -37.22
CA GLY A 161 -20.79 -29.54 -38.59
C GLY A 161 -20.91 -31.07 -38.67
N LEU A 162 -20.18 -31.78 -37.80
CA LEU A 162 -20.23 -33.24 -37.69
C LEU A 162 -21.63 -33.74 -37.32
N ARG A 163 -22.42 -32.94 -36.59
CA ARG A 163 -23.82 -33.28 -36.27
C ARG A 163 -24.68 -33.47 -37.51
N PHE A 164 -24.42 -32.74 -38.60
CA PHE A 164 -25.17 -32.92 -39.86
C PHE A 164 -24.82 -34.21 -40.60
N ILE A 165 -23.69 -34.87 -40.28
CA ILE A 165 -23.38 -36.20 -40.82
C ILE A 165 -24.25 -37.27 -40.14
N GLN A 166 -24.73 -37.00 -38.93
CA GLN A 166 -25.59 -37.90 -38.16
C GLN A 166 -27.07 -37.65 -38.47
N ASN A 167 -27.53 -38.15 -39.62
CA ASN A 167 -28.91 -37.98 -40.12
C ASN A 167 -29.98 -38.82 -39.38
N GLY A 168 -29.62 -39.59 -38.34
CA GLY A 168 -30.56 -40.39 -37.53
C GLY A 168 -31.19 -41.60 -38.25
N SER A 169 -30.94 -41.79 -39.55
CA SER A 169 -31.44 -42.92 -40.33
C SER A 169 -30.59 -44.16 -40.10
N VAL A 170 -31.20 -45.24 -39.58
CA VAL A 170 -30.55 -46.54 -39.33
C VAL A 170 -29.89 -47.10 -40.60
N GLN A 171 -30.48 -46.85 -41.77
CA GLN A 171 -29.94 -47.31 -43.06
C GLN A 171 -28.57 -46.69 -43.36
N PHE A 172 -28.39 -45.40 -43.06
CA PHE A 172 -27.12 -44.70 -43.26
C PHE A 172 -26.01 -45.26 -42.36
N TYR A 173 -26.34 -45.62 -41.11
CA TYR A 173 -25.39 -46.27 -40.21
C TYR A 173 -24.98 -47.67 -40.69
N VAL A 174 -25.95 -48.48 -41.13
CA VAL A 174 -25.67 -49.82 -41.66
C VAL A 174 -24.78 -49.75 -42.90
N LEU A 175 -25.10 -48.84 -43.84
CA LEU A 175 -24.26 -48.59 -45.02
C LEU A 175 -22.84 -48.19 -44.60
N PHE A 176 -22.70 -47.22 -43.70
CA PHE A 176 -21.40 -46.74 -43.23
C PHE A 176 -20.57 -47.85 -42.57
N THR A 177 -21.18 -48.69 -41.73
CA THR A 177 -20.50 -49.84 -41.12
C THR A 177 -20.03 -50.86 -42.16
N ILE A 178 -20.88 -51.22 -43.13
CA ILE A 178 -20.50 -52.16 -44.21
C ILE A 178 -19.37 -51.56 -45.04
N THR A 179 -19.48 -50.30 -45.46
CA THR A 179 -18.43 -49.60 -46.21
C THR A 179 -17.13 -49.54 -45.41
N THR A 180 -17.18 -49.27 -44.10
CA THR A 180 -15.99 -49.25 -43.23
C THR A 180 -15.34 -50.63 -43.15
N VAL A 181 -16.12 -51.70 -42.95
CA VAL A 181 -15.61 -53.07 -42.90
C VAL A 181 -15.01 -53.50 -44.24
N VAL A 182 -15.67 -53.16 -45.36
CA VAL A 182 -15.15 -53.45 -46.70
C VAL A 182 -13.87 -52.68 -46.97
N LEU A 183 -13.81 -51.38 -46.66
CA LEU A 183 -12.59 -50.58 -46.82
C LEU A 183 -11.46 -51.09 -45.94
N PHE A 184 -11.74 -51.46 -44.68
CA PHE A 184 -10.73 -52.04 -43.79
C PHE A 184 -10.29 -53.43 -44.27
N GLY A 185 -11.21 -54.21 -44.81
CA GLY A 185 -10.98 -55.51 -45.42
C GLY A 185 -10.15 -55.40 -46.70
N LEU A 186 -10.44 -54.43 -47.57
CA LEU A 186 -9.69 -54.13 -48.79
C LEU A 186 -8.33 -53.54 -48.48
N TRP A 187 -8.22 -52.64 -47.50
CA TRP A 187 -6.93 -52.12 -47.03
C TRP A 187 -6.08 -53.25 -46.44
N LYS A 188 -6.67 -54.12 -45.61
CA LYS A 188 -5.99 -55.31 -45.09
C LYS A 188 -5.66 -56.31 -46.20
N PHE A 189 -6.56 -56.50 -47.17
CA PHE A 189 -6.37 -57.41 -48.30
C PHE A 189 -5.29 -56.89 -49.23
N GLU A 190 -5.29 -55.62 -49.63
CA GLU A 190 -4.19 -55.00 -50.37
C GLU A 190 -2.89 -55.04 -49.58
N PHE A 191 -2.88 -54.75 -48.28
CA PHE A 191 -1.66 -54.84 -47.46
C PHE A 191 -1.12 -56.28 -47.35
N THR A 192 -2.00 -57.29 -47.26
CA THR A 192 -1.62 -58.72 -47.20
C THR A 192 -1.29 -59.30 -48.59
N PHE A 193 -2.00 -58.87 -49.62
CA PHE A 193 -1.86 -59.33 -51.00
C PHE A 193 -0.66 -58.67 -51.71
N ILE A 194 -0.35 -57.40 -51.39
CA ILE A 194 0.90 -56.74 -51.79
C ILE A 194 2.09 -57.40 -51.10
N SER A 195 1.95 -57.85 -49.85
CA SER A 195 2.99 -58.63 -49.16
C SER A 195 3.27 -59.97 -49.87
N ASP A 196 2.23 -60.72 -50.24
CA ASP A 196 2.40 -62.11 -50.69
C ASP A 196 2.55 -62.30 -52.22
N ASN A 197 2.02 -61.39 -53.05
CA ASN A 197 1.87 -61.62 -54.50
C ASN A 197 2.40 -60.47 -55.40
N TRP A 198 3.28 -59.60 -54.90
CA TRP A 198 3.80 -58.46 -55.67
C TRP A 198 4.42 -58.79 -57.06
N PRO A 199 5.04 -59.96 -57.31
CA PRO A 199 5.57 -60.30 -58.63
C PRO A 199 4.49 -60.75 -59.63
N THR A 200 3.40 -61.35 -59.17
CA THR A 200 2.33 -61.83 -60.06
C THR A 200 1.39 -60.69 -60.45
N MET A 201 1.19 -59.73 -59.55
CA MET A 201 0.39 -58.53 -59.82
C MET A 201 1.03 -57.60 -60.86
N THR A 202 2.36 -57.48 -60.86
CA THR A 202 3.09 -56.73 -61.89
C THR A 202 2.96 -57.37 -63.27
N ILE A 203 2.97 -58.69 -63.37
CA ILE A 203 2.77 -59.43 -64.63
C ILE A 203 1.33 -59.26 -65.16
N ILE A 204 0.31 -59.40 -64.29
CA ILE A 204 -1.11 -59.23 -64.67
C ILE A 204 -1.38 -57.79 -65.13
N PHE A 205 -0.78 -56.79 -64.47
CA PHE A 205 -0.91 -55.39 -64.87
C PHE A 205 -0.32 -55.13 -66.27
N ILE A 206 0.87 -55.67 -66.56
CA ILE A 206 1.50 -55.57 -67.89
C ILE A 206 0.63 -56.24 -68.98
N ILE A 207 0.08 -57.42 -68.68
CA ILE A 207 -0.81 -58.14 -69.61
C ILE A 207 -2.10 -57.33 -69.83
N GLY A 208 -2.72 -56.82 -68.78
CA GLY A 208 -3.96 -56.02 -68.87
C GLY A 208 -3.80 -54.75 -69.70
N VAL A 209 -2.69 -54.01 -69.51
CA VAL A 209 -2.37 -52.82 -70.31
C VAL A 209 -2.15 -53.17 -71.78
N THR A 210 -1.50 -54.31 -72.06
CA THR A 210 -1.26 -54.78 -73.43
C THR A 210 -2.56 -55.17 -74.13
N VAL A 211 -3.48 -55.85 -73.45
CA VAL A 211 -4.79 -56.22 -74.00
C VAL A 211 -5.66 -55.00 -74.27
N LEU A 212 -5.67 -54.01 -73.36
CA LEU A 212 -6.36 -52.74 -73.56
C LEU A 212 -5.83 -51.97 -74.77
N ALA A 213 -4.50 -51.92 -74.95
CA ALA A 213 -3.89 -51.30 -76.12
C ALA A 213 -4.32 -51.99 -77.44
N ILE A 214 -4.42 -53.33 -77.45
CA ILE A 214 -4.88 -54.09 -78.62
C ILE A 214 -6.37 -53.84 -78.91
N LEU A 215 -7.22 -53.87 -77.88
CA LEU A 215 -8.66 -53.60 -78.03
C LEU A 215 -8.91 -52.17 -78.54
N THR A 216 -8.16 -51.20 -78.03
CA THR A 216 -8.26 -49.81 -78.47
C THR A 216 -7.88 -49.70 -79.95
N LYS A 217 -6.78 -50.34 -80.36
CA LYS A 217 -6.35 -50.38 -81.77
C LYS A 217 -7.37 -51.06 -82.69
N MET A 218 -8.05 -52.10 -82.22
CA MET A 218 -9.12 -52.76 -83.00
C MET A 218 -10.36 -51.88 -83.17
N ILE A 219 -10.77 -51.16 -82.11
CA ILE A 219 -11.91 -50.24 -82.18
C ILE A 219 -11.61 -49.09 -83.15
N THR A 220 -10.40 -48.50 -83.07
CA THR A 220 -9.98 -47.42 -83.98
C THR A 220 -9.89 -47.88 -85.45
N ASN A 221 -9.39 -49.09 -85.72
CA ASN A 221 -9.37 -49.62 -87.10
C ASN A 221 -10.77 -49.88 -87.67
N LYS A 222 -11.74 -50.26 -86.82
CA LYS A 222 -13.13 -50.48 -87.23
C LYS A 222 -13.82 -49.17 -87.61
N GLU A 223 -13.60 -48.10 -86.85
CA GLU A 223 -14.14 -46.77 -87.18
C GLU A 223 -13.55 -46.19 -88.47
N ASN A 224 -12.28 -46.45 -88.77
CA ASN A 224 -11.66 -45.97 -90.01
C ASN A 224 -12.17 -46.72 -91.26
N GLY A 225 -12.48 -48.02 -91.17
CA GLY A 225 -13.05 -48.79 -92.28
C GLY A 225 -14.49 -48.41 -92.65
N ASP A 226 -15.28 -47.98 -91.67
CA ASP A 226 -16.65 -47.52 -91.90
C ASP A 226 -16.71 -46.10 -92.54
N GLN A 227 -15.62 -45.33 -92.51
CA GLN A 227 -15.53 -44.03 -93.19
C GLN A 227 -15.08 -44.13 -94.64
N GLU A 228 -14.23 -45.09 -95.00
CA GLU A 228 -13.80 -45.32 -96.39
C GLU A 228 -14.96 -45.83 -97.27
N SER A 229 -15.87 -46.66 -96.72
CA SER A 229 -17.06 -47.14 -97.45
C SER A 229 -18.14 -46.08 -97.74
N LYS A 230 -18.06 -44.90 -97.10
CA LYS A 230 -19.00 -43.78 -97.29
C LYS A 230 -18.51 -42.71 -98.27
N GLN A 231 -17.29 -42.83 -98.82
CA GLN A 231 -16.75 -41.91 -99.82
C GLN A 231 -16.80 -42.47 -101.26
N GLU A 232 -17.24 -43.72 -101.46
CA GLU A 232 -17.37 -44.36 -102.78
C GLU A 232 -18.82 -44.48 -103.32
N ASN A 233 -19.81 -43.80 -102.69
CA ASN A 233 -21.18 -43.65 -103.22
C ASN A 233 -21.56 -42.19 -103.40
#